data_AF-A0A5U1IMF4-F1
#
_entry.id   AF-A0A5U1IMF4-F1
#
_cell.length_a   1.000
_cell.length_b   1.000
_cell.length_c   1.000
_cell.angle_alpha   90.00
_cell.angle_beta   90.00
_cell.angle_gamma   90.00
#
_symmetry.space_group_name_H-M   'P 1'
#
loop_
_entity.id
_entity.type
_entity.pdbx_description
1 polymer ?
#
loop_
_entity_poly.entity_id
_entity_poly.type
_entity_poly.pdbx_seq_one_letter_code
_entity_poly.pdbx_strand_id
1 'polypeptide(L)'
;MKADSEVYNELKAYHSEFNLKIKGLLKKIADVSYKREQYVRLKNDYKNDINKIQAIHTANSKIGQLTNVKCNCPICDNIITINNDDSVFLNSKTEKLDEELNSLLRRVKSIDELIVNLATEGQSLAQERSVLEDDLAKVAEMIDTEAEEMITPFLTQRDALVKELADIRNRRGNLVSSLRVRNHQDDILTLQAKLKENLSKLSEQLERLKKDAPDISGILSSLGDYLNDFLAKINIKNRTGISISPSTYSAIVRNRDYFNITSGGLRTLISIGY
;
A
#
# COMPACT_ATOMS: atom_id res chain seq x y z
N MET A 1 -3.47 20.06 3.56
CA MET A 1 -4.20 20.25 4.83
C MET A 1 -3.35 19.62 5.93
N LYS A 2 -2.90 20.39 6.92
CA LYS A 2 -2.20 19.82 8.07
C LYS A 2 -3.27 19.49 9.11
N ALA A 3 -3.36 18.22 9.43
CA ALA A 3 -4.12 17.72 10.56
C ALA A 3 -3.29 18.05 11.81
N ASP A 4 -3.39 19.29 12.29
CA ASP A 4 -2.70 19.78 13.49
C ASP A 4 -3.80 20.28 14.44
N SER A 5 -4.24 19.40 15.35
CA SER A 5 -5.25 19.75 16.37
C SER A 5 -4.51 20.23 17.61
N GLU A 6 -4.91 21.38 18.16
CA GLU A 6 -4.40 21.86 19.45
C GLU A 6 -4.60 20.80 20.54
N VAL A 7 -5.74 20.11 20.52
CA VAL A 7 -6.09 19.02 21.45
C VAL A 7 -5.13 17.84 21.33
N TYR A 8 -4.77 17.42 20.11
CA TYR A 8 -3.81 16.34 19.90
C TYR A 8 -2.41 16.70 20.46
N ASN A 9 -1.99 17.94 20.27
CA ASN A 9 -0.71 18.42 20.78
C ASN A 9 -0.69 18.51 22.31
N GLU A 10 -1.80 18.92 22.93
CA GLU A 10 -1.98 18.90 24.39
C GLU A 10 -1.94 17.48 24.95
N LEU A 11 -2.68 16.53 24.35
CA LEU A 11 -2.65 15.12 24.76
C LEU A 11 -1.24 14.52 24.65
N LYS A 12 -0.52 14.85 23.59
CA LYS A 12 0.88 14.43 23.41
C LYS A 12 1.80 15.03 24.48
N ALA A 13 1.57 16.28 24.88
CA ALA A 13 2.30 16.91 25.97
C ALA A 13 2.03 16.19 27.30
N TYR A 14 0.77 15.92 27.63
CA TYR A 14 0.40 15.15 28.83
C TYR A 14 1.01 13.75 28.82
N HIS A 15 0.95 13.04 27.69
CA HIS A 15 1.59 11.73 27.53
C HIS A 15 3.10 11.79 27.82
N SER A 16 3.79 12.83 27.33
CA SER A 16 5.22 13.02 27.60
C SER A 16 5.50 13.33 29.07
N GLU A 17 4.64 14.13 29.71
CA GLU A 17 4.75 14.51 31.12
C GLU A 17 4.56 13.29 32.03
N PHE A 18 3.53 12.48 31.79
CA PHE A 18 3.28 11.25 32.54
C PHE A 18 4.44 10.25 32.41
N ASN A 19 4.98 10.08 31.20
CA ASN A 19 6.18 9.26 30.99
C ASN A 19 7.38 9.75 31.81
N LEU A 20 7.58 11.07 31.92
CA LEU A 20 8.67 11.65 32.69
C LEU A 20 8.45 11.45 34.20
N LYS A 21 7.22 11.63 34.69
CA LYS A 21 6.84 11.35 36.09
C LYS A 21 7.05 9.88 36.45
N ILE A 22 6.61 8.95 35.60
CA ILE A 22 6.81 7.50 35.80
C ILE A 22 8.30 7.16 35.90
N LYS A 23 9.14 7.69 35.00
CA LYS A 23 10.60 7.51 35.08
C LYS A 23 11.17 8.05 36.39
N GLY A 24 10.69 9.20 36.85
CA GLY A 24 11.05 9.78 38.14
C GLY A 24 10.67 8.88 39.31
N LEU A 25 9.46 8.33 39.32
CA LEU A 25 8.98 7.40 40.35
C LEU A 25 9.77 6.09 40.35
N LEU A 26 10.09 5.51 39.20
CA LEU A 26 10.92 4.31 39.10
C LEU A 26 12.28 4.51 39.76
N LYS A 27 12.90 5.68 39.54
CA LYS A 27 14.17 6.02 40.19
C LYS A 27 14.00 6.13 41.72
N LYS A 28 12.96 6.83 42.20
CA LYS A 28 12.68 6.94 43.64
C LYS A 28 12.43 5.58 44.29
N ILE A 29 11.66 4.70 43.65
CA ILE A 29 11.41 3.33 44.12
C ILE A 29 12.72 2.55 44.22
N ALA A 30 13.58 2.64 43.21
CA ALA A 30 14.90 2.02 43.24
C ALA A 30 15.75 2.56 44.41
N ASP A 31 15.80 3.88 44.60
CA ASP A 31 16.55 4.50 45.70
C ASP A 31 16.03 4.06 47.08
N VAL A 32 14.71 3.98 47.27
CA VAL A 32 14.08 3.50 48.52
C VAL A 32 14.40 2.03 48.75
N SER A 33 14.32 1.19 47.72
CA SER A 33 14.66 -0.24 47.83
C SER A 33 16.13 -0.44 48.23
N TYR A 34 17.04 0.33 47.63
CA TYR A 34 18.46 0.28 47.92
C TYR A 34 18.75 0.70 49.37
N LYS A 35 18.17 1.81 49.84
CA LYS A 35 18.27 2.25 51.24
C LYS A 35 17.73 1.18 52.19
N ARG A 36 16.60 0.56 51.87
CA ARG A 36 16.01 -0.51 52.67
C ARG A 36 16.96 -1.70 52.81
N GLU A 37 17.57 -2.13 51.70
CA GLU A 37 18.57 -3.21 51.73
C GLU A 37 19.78 -2.86 52.60
N GLN A 38 20.29 -1.63 52.53
CA GLN A 38 21.38 -1.18 53.39
C GLN A 38 21.01 -1.25 54.88
N TYR A 39 19.82 -0.79 55.25
CA TYR A 39 19.36 -0.86 56.64
C TYR A 39 19.14 -2.30 57.12
N VAL A 40 18.66 -3.19 56.25
CA VAL A 40 18.55 -4.62 56.57
C VAL A 40 19.92 -5.24 56.84
N ARG A 41 20.93 -4.92 56.03
CA ARG A 41 22.32 -5.37 56.28
C ARG A 41 22.86 -4.85 57.60
N LEU A 42 22.72 -3.55 57.84
CA LEU A 42 23.16 -2.91 59.08
C LEU A 42 22.47 -3.51 60.32
N LYS A 43 21.17 -3.81 60.22
CA LYS A 43 20.43 -4.52 61.27
C LYS A 43 21.03 -5.89 61.56
N ASN A 44 21.40 -6.64 60.52
CA ASN A 44 22.00 -7.96 60.68
C ASN A 44 23.38 -7.87 61.34
N ASP A 45 24.18 -6.85 60.99
CA ASP A 45 25.48 -6.60 61.63
C ASP A 45 25.31 -6.33 63.13
N TYR A 46 24.38 -5.45 63.51
CA TYR A 46 24.08 -5.20 64.92
C TYR A 46 23.54 -6.44 65.65
N LYS A 47 22.71 -7.27 65.00
CA LYS A 47 22.28 -8.54 65.58
C LYS A 47 23.44 -9.50 65.79
N ASN A 48 24.38 -9.57 64.85
CA ASN A 48 25.59 -10.38 65.01
C ASN A 48 26.42 -9.90 66.20
N ASP A 49 26.57 -8.59 66.38
CA ASP A 49 27.30 -8.04 67.53
C ASP A 49 26.57 -8.28 68.86
N ILE A 50 25.24 -8.16 68.90
CA ILE A 50 24.43 -8.55 70.06
C ILE A 50 24.66 -10.02 70.40
N ASN A 51 24.64 -10.92 69.41
CA ASN A 51 24.88 -12.35 69.62
C ASN A 51 26.29 -12.62 70.15
N LYS A 52 27.32 -11.89 69.68
CA LYS A 52 28.69 -11.99 70.20
C LYS A 52 28.76 -11.57 71.68
N ILE A 53 28.14 -10.45 72.04
CA ILE A 53 28.11 -9.97 73.43
C ILE A 53 27.36 -10.98 74.32
N GLN A 54 26.21 -11.49 73.87
CA GLN A 54 25.48 -12.53 74.57
C GLN A 54 26.31 -13.82 74.74
N ALA A 55 27.05 -14.23 73.71
CA ALA A 55 27.96 -15.37 73.81
C ALA A 55 29.04 -15.14 74.87
N ILE A 56 29.63 -13.93 74.94
CA ILE A 56 30.58 -13.55 75.99
C ILE A 56 29.92 -13.65 77.37
N HIS A 57 28.69 -13.15 77.56
CA HIS A 57 27.96 -13.31 78.83
C HIS A 57 27.76 -14.78 79.19
N THR A 58 27.38 -15.63 78.23
CA THR A 58 27.21 -17.07 78.48
C THR A 58 28.53 -17.80 78.74
N ALA A 59 29.63 -17.32 78.18
CA ALA A 59 30.96 -17.85 78.45
C ALA A 59 31.42 -17.45 79.85
N ASN A 60 31.30 -16.17 80.22
CA ASN A 60 31.64 -15.66 81.54
C ASN A 60 30.81 -16.30 82.66
N SER A 61 29.54 -16.68 82.41
CA SER A 61 28.73 -17.37 83.41
C SER A 61 29.11 -18.84 83.61
N LYS A 62 29.74 -19.48 82.62
CA LYS A 62 30.12 -20.90 82.65
C LYS A 62 31.61 -21.13 82.97
N ILE A 63 32.49 -20.26 82.49
CA ILE A 63 33.93 -20.34 82.72
C ILE A 63 34.23 -19.89 84.15
N GLY A 64 34.95 -20.71 84.91
CA GLY A 64 35.27 -20.45 86.33
C GLY A 64 34.24 -21.01 87.33
N GLN A 65 33.08 -21.49 86.88
CA GLN A 65 32.19 -22.30 87.72
C GLN A 65 32.72 -23.75 87.78
N LEU A 66 33.80 -23.97 88.52
CA LEU A 66 34.11 -25.32 89.00
C LEU A 66 33.12 -25.60 90.13
N THR A 67 32.16 -26.49 89.88
CA THR A 67 31.45 -27.15 90.97
C THR A 67 32.50 -27.77 91.89
N ASN A 68 32.32 -27.73 93.21
CA ASN A 68 33.27 -28.32 94.17
C ASN A 68 33.51 -29.80 93.84
N VAL A 69 34.50 -30.08 92.99
CA VAL A 69 34.84 -31.44 92.60
C VAL A 69 35.65 -32.01 93.75
N LYS A 70 35.00 -32.84 94.56
CA LYS A 70 35.68 -33.63 95.59
C LYS A 70 36.30 -34.83 94.88
N CYS A 71 37.62 -34.78 94.70
CA CYS A 71 38.38 -35.88 94.12
C CYS A 71 39.07 -36.65 95.24
N ASN A 72 39.01 -37.99 95.22
CA ASN A 72 39.85 -38.80 96.11
C ASN A 72 41.29 -38.78 95.58
N CYS A 73 42.26 -38.56 96.47
CA CYS A 73 43.67 -38.61 96.11
C CYS A 73 44.07 -40.06 95.80
N PRO A 74 44.58 -40.37 94.59
CA PRO A 74 44.94 -41.73 94.20
C PRO A 74 46.19 -42.29 94.91
N ILE A 75 46.80 -41.53 95.82
CA ILE A 75 48.03 -41.90 96.55
C ILE A 75 47.76 -42.11 98.05
N CYS A 76 46.73 -41.49 98.63
CA CYS A 76 46.52 -41.53 100.09
C CYS A 76 45.05 -41.52 100.54
N ASP A 77 44.09 -41.74 99.64
CA ASP A 77 42.64 -41.79 99.91
C ASP A 77 42.03 -40.57 100.65
N ASN A 78 42.78 -39.48 100.81
CA ASN A 78 42.27 -38.21 101.34
C ASN A 78 41.45 -37.45 100.28
N ILE A 79 40.38 -36.79 100.73
CA ILE A 79 39.52 -35.96 99.89
C ILE A 79 40.25 -34.65 99.58
N ILE A 80 40.60 -34.43 98.31
CA ILE A 80 41.15 -33.17 97.83
C ILE A 80 39.96 -32.24 97.54
N THR A 81 39.84 -31.17 98.33
CA THR A 81 38.97 -30.03 98.01
C THR A 81 39.79 -28.99 97.27
N ILE A 82 39.51 -28.80 95.99
CA ILE A 82 40.04 -27.66 95.23
C ILE A 82 39.27 -26.43 95.69
N ASN A 83 39.78 -25.73 96.71
CA ASN A 83 39.25 -24.43 97.10
C ASN A 83 39.77 -23.41 96.08
N ASN A 84 38.83 -22.87 95.29
CA ASN A 84 39.07 -21.78 94.36
C ASN A 84 39.22 -20.46 95.13
N ASP A 85 40.35 -20.24 95.76
CA ASP A 85 40.77 -18.89 96.08
C ASP A 85 41.70 -18.40 94.96
N ASP A 86 41.35 -17.24 94.42
CA ASP A 86 42.05 -16.42 93.43
C ASP A 86 41.97 -16.81 91.94
N SER A 87 40.82 -16.46 91.35
CA SER A 87 40.71 -15.44 90.28
C SER A 87 41.79 -15.35 89.17
N VAL A 88 42.28 -16.47 88.62
CA VAL A 88 43.11 -16.42 87.39
C VAL A 88 42.29 -16.05 86.14
N PHE A 89 40.98 -16.22 86.16
CA PHE A 89 40.12 -15.73 85.09
C PHE A 89 39.80 -14.25 85.30
N LEU A 90 40.45 -13.40 84.50
CA LEU A 90 40.07 -12.00 84.30
C LEU A 90 38.63 -11.96 83.77
N ASN A 91 37.64 -11.95 84.66
CA ASN A 91 36.27 -11.66 84.30
C ASN A 91 36.24 -10.24 83.73
N SER A 92 36.03 -10.12 82.43
CA SER A 92 35.84 -8.83 81.75
C SER A 92 34.72 -8.05 82.44
N LYS A 93 34.91 -6.75 82.72
CA LYS A 93 33.91 -5.88 83.35
C LYS A 93 32.56 -5.97 82.61
N THR A 94 31.61 -6.71 83.17
CA THR A 94 30.31 -7.01 82.54
C THR A 94 29.44 -5.77 82.36
N GLU A 95 29.57 -4.79 83.25
CA GLU A 95 28.78 -3.55 83.25
C GLU A 95 28.91 -2.76 81.93
N LYS A 96 30.12 -2.67 81.36
CA LYS A 96 30.34 -1.98 80.08
C LYS A 96 29.73 -2.73 78.89
N LEU A 97 29.67 -4.06 78.97
CA LEU A 97 29.07 -4.89 77.93
C LEU A 97 27.54 -4.80 77.98
N ASP A 98 26.95 -4.67 79.17
CA ASP A 98 25.51 -4.50 79.36
C ASP A 98 25.02 -3.15 78.81
N GLU A 99 25.78 -2.06 79.02
CA GLU A 99 25.48 -0.74 78.44
C GLU A 99 25.51 -0.77 76.91
N GLU A 100 26.54 -1.39 76.33
CA GLU A 100 26.66 -1.55 74.88
C GLU A 100 25.56 -2.45 74.30
N LEU A 101 25.21 -3.55 74.98
CA LEU A 101 24.11 -4.42 74.57
C LEU A 101 22.78 -3.65 74.53
N ASN A 102 22.49 -2.85 75.56
CA ASN A 102 21.30 -2.02 75.61
C ASN A 102 21.29 -0.95 74.50
N SER A 103 22.45 -0.34 74.23
CA SER A 103 22.63 0.60 73.10
C SER A 103 22.34 -0.06 71.76
N LEU A 104 22.91 -1.24 71.51
CA LEU A 104 22.68 -2.01 70.27
C LEU A 104 21.22 -2.45 70.11
N LEU A 105 20.57 -2.91 71.19
CA LEU A 105 19.14 -3.25 71.15
C LEU A 105 18.26 -2.05 70.78
N ARG A 106 18.57 -0.86 71.30
CA ARG A 106 17.87 0.39 70.93
C ARG A 106 18.09 0.74 69.46
N ARG A 107 19.34 0.63 68.97
CA ARG A 107 19.68 0.88 67.55
C ARG A 107 18.94 -0.08 66.61
N VAL A 108 18.88 -1.37 66.95
CA VAL A 108 18.14 -2.37 66.15
C VAL A 108 16.66 -2.02 66.06
N LYS A 109 16.02 -1.64 67.18
CA LYS A 109 14.61 -1.21 67.17
C LYS A 109 14.39 0.02 66.28
N SER A 110 15.25 1.03 66.41
CA SER A 110 15.18 2.24 65.57
C SER A 110 15.36 1.92 64.08
N ILE A 111 16.28 1.02 63.73
CA ILE A 111 16.47 0.59 62.33
C ILE A 111 15.27 -0.20 61.82
N ASP A 112 14.63 -0.99 62.68
CA ASP A 112 13.41 -1.70 62.32
C ASP A 112 12.27 -0.74 61.96
N GLU A 113 12.08 0.31 62.76
CA GLU A 113 11.12 1.38 62.43
C GLU A 113 11.45 2.05 61.09
N LEU A 114 12.73 2.35 60.83
CA LEU A 114 13.17 2.92 59.55
C LEU A 114 12.91 1.98 58.37
N ILE A 115 13.15 0.68 58.52
CA ILE A 115 12.87 -0.33 57.47
C ILE A 115 11.37 -0.38 57.16
N VAL A 116 10.52 -0.34 58.19
CA VAL A 116 9.06 -0.33 58.03
C VAL A 116 8.62 0.94 57.31
N ASN A 117 9.14 2.11 57.70
CA ASN A 117 8.82 3.39 57.06
C ASN A 117 9.24 3.43 55.57
N LEU A 118 10.41 2.88 55.24
CA LEU A 118 10.84 2.77 53.83
C LEU A 118 9.98 1.77 53.05
N ALA A 119 9.47 0.71 53.70
CA ALA A 119 8.58 -0.23 53.04
C ALA A 119 7.23 0.41 52.71
N THR A 120 6.67 1.20 53.64
CA THR A 120 5.41 1.93 53.39
C THR A 120 5.59 3.03 52.35
N GLU A 121 6.70 3.77 52.38
CA GLU A 121 7.06 4.75 51.34
C GLU A 121 7.21 4.09 49.96
N GLY A 122 7.89 2.94 49.89
CA GLY A 122 8.01 2.19 48.64
C GLY A 122 6.65 1.73 48.09
N GLN A 123 5.73 1.35 48.98
CA GLN A 123 4.38 0.93 48.61
C GLN A 123 3.54 2.12 48.11
N SER A 124 3.61 3.29 48.75
CA SER A 124 2.87 4.48 48.29
C SER A 124 3.38 4.96 46.93
N LEU A 125 4.70 4.97 46.71
CA LEU A 125 5.29 5.30 45.41
C LEU A 125 4.87 4.31 44.31
N ALA A 126 4.74 3.02 44.64
CA ALA A 126 4.27 2.01 43.69
C ALA A 126 2.79 2.20 43.33
N GLN A 127 1.95 2.59 44.29
CA GLN A 127 0.55 2.94 44.03
C GLN A 127 0.44 4.19 43.15
N GLU A 128 1.21 5.25 43.45
CA GLU A 128 1.27 6.46 42.62
C GLU A 128 1.68 6.14 41.18
N ARG A 129 2.66 5.22 41.01
CA ARG A 129 3.08 4.74 39.69
C ARG A 129 1.94 4.04 38.95
N SER A 130 1.20 3.15 39.62
CA SER A 130 0.08 2.43 39.00
C SER A 130 -0.99 3.39 38.51
N VAL A 131 -1.32 4.43 39.28
CA VAL A 131 -2.32 5.44 38.88
C VAL A 131 -1.84 6.20 37.64
N LEU A 132 -0.56 6.61 37.59
CA LEU A 132 0.00 7.28 36.42
C LEU A 132 0.09 6.38 35.19
N GLU A 133 0.33 5.08 35.36
CA GLU A 133 0.29 4.09 34.27
C GLU A 133 -1.12 3.96 33.68
N ASP A 134 -2.15 3.93 34.53
CA ASP A 134 -3.55 3.93 34.09
C ASP A 134 -3.92 5.23 33.37
N ASP A 135 -3.49 6.38 33.88
CA ASP A 135 -3.76 7.68 33.24
C ASP A 135 -3.02 7.84 31.91
N LEU A 136 -1.81 7.29 31.79
CA LEU A 136 -1.07 7.23 30.52
C LEU A 136 -1.84 6.39 29.49
N ALA A 137 -2.38 5.24 29.89
CA ALA A 137 -3.18 4.40 29.02
C ALA A 137 -4.44 5.13 28.51
N LYS A 138 -5.14 5.86 29.39
CA LYS A 138 -6.29 6.69 28.99
C LYS A 138 -5.90 7.79 28.01
N VAL A 139 -4.79 8.48 28.23
CA VAL A 139 -4.31 9.52 27.30
C VAL A 139 -3.95 8.91 25.95
N ALA A 140 -3.34 7.72 25.92
CA ALA A 140 -3.06 7.04 24.67
C ALA A 140 -4.35 6.70 23.90
N GLU A 141 -5.37 6.20 24.59
CA GLU A 141 -6.69 5.95 23.98
C GLU A 141 -7.33 7.23 23.44
N MET A 142 -7.26 8.35 24.17
CA MET A 142 -7.76 9.65 23.70
C MET A 142 -7.01 10.16 22.46
N ILE A 143 -5.70 9.93 22.39
CA ILE A 143 -4.89 10.28 21.21
C ILE A 143 -5.36 9.48 19.99
N ASP A 144 -5.62 8.19 20.16
CA ASP A 144 -6.08 7.32 19.08
C ASP A 144 -7.47 7.73 18.59
N THR A 145 -8.41 8.03 19.50
CA THR A 145 -9.76 8.50 19.12
C THR A 145 -9.71 9.84 18.39
N GLU A 146 -8.95 10.81 18.89
CA GLU A 146 -8.78 12.11 18.23
C GLU A 146 -8.13 11.96 16.86
N ALA A 147 -7.15 11.07 16.71
CA ALA A 147 -6.53 10.78 15.43
C ALA A 147 -7.52 10.14 14.45
N GLU A 148 -8.35 9.20 14.90
CA GLU A 148 -9.39 8.58 14.08
C GLU A 148 -10.42 9.60 13.59
N GLU A 149 -10.93 10.44 14.50
CA GLU A 149 -11.89 11.51 14.17
C GLU A 149 -11.30 12.54 13.21
N MET A 150 -10.02 12.88 13.38
CA MET A 150 -9.35 13.86 12.54
C MET A 150 -9.03 13.29 11.15
N ILE A 151 -8.55 12.05 11.04
CA ILE A 151 -8.01 11.50 9.79
C ILE A 151 -9.13 10.91 8.90
N THR A 152 -10.13 10.26 9.49
CA THR A 152 -11.19 9.54 8.75
C THR A 152 -11.97 10.42 7.76
N PRO A 153 -12.38 11.67 8.11
CA PRO A 153 -13.03 12.58 7.17
C PRO A 153 -12.17 12.92 5.96
N PHE A 154 -10.85 13.07 6.13
CA PHE A 154 -9.97 13.38 5.01
C PHE A 154 -9.75 12.18 4.10
N LEU A 155 -9.69 10.97 4.65
CA LEU A 155 -9.60 9.73 3.86
C LEU A 155 -10.87 9.52 3.03
N THR A 156 -12.04 9.71 3.63
CA THR A 156 -13.32 9.58 2.93
C THR A 156 -13.49 10.65 1.85
N GLN A 157 -13.11 11.90 2.12
CA GLN A 157 -13.10 12.98 1.12
C GLN A 157 -12.15 12.68 -0.04
N ARG A 158 -10.93 12.21 0.26
CA ARG A 158 -9.96 11.79 -0.77
C ARG A 158 -10.53 10.69 -1.65
N ASP A 159 -11.12 9.66 -1.05
CA ASP A 159 -11.64 8.52 -1.79
C ASP A 159 -12.84 8.91 -2.66
N ALA A 160 -13.69 9.81 -2.19
CA ALA A 160 -14.77 10.41 -2.99
C ALA A 160 -14.20 11.19 -4.19
N LEU A 161 -13.22 12.06 -3.97
CA LEU A 161 -12.56 12.82 -5.05
C LEU A 161 -11.88 11.90 -6.07
N VAL A 162 -11.23 10.82 -5.63
CA VAL A 162 -10.61 9.84 -6.53
C VAL A 162 -11.64 9.15 -7.41
N LYS A 163 -12.81 8.79 -6.86
CA LYS A 163 -13.93 8.22 -7.63
C LYS A 163 -14.45 9.22 -8.67
N GLU A 164 -14.70 10.46 -8.27
CA GLU A 164 -15.14 11.51 -9.20
C GLU A 164 -14.13 11.72 -10.34
N LEU A 165 -12.83 11.71 -10.02
CA LEU A 165 -11.76 11.87 -11.00
C LEU A 165 -11.73 10.70 -11.99
N ALA A 166 -11.95 9.47 -11.52
CA ALA A 166 -12.08 8.29 -12.37
C ALA A 166 -13.30 8.40 -13.31
N ASP A 167 -14.46 8.80 -12.78
CA ASP A 167 -15.68 8.99 -13.56
C ASP A 167 -15.52 10.06 -14.63
N ILE A 168 -14.90 11.20 -14.30
CA ILE A 168 -14.61 12.27 -15.26
C ILE A 168 -13.66 11.77 -16.35
N ARG A 169 -12.62 10.99 -16.00
CA ARG A 169 -11.71 10.39 -16.99
C ARG A 169 -12.44 9.43 -17.93
N ASN A 170 -13.34 8.60 -17.41
CA ASN A 170 -14.14 7.68 -18.21
C ASN A 170 -15.09 8.44 -19.15
N ARG A 171 -15.80 9.46 -18.63
CA ARG A 171 -16.65 10.36 -19.45
C ARG A 171 -15.86 11.04 -20.55
N ARG A 172 -14.66 11.54 -20.25
CA ARG A 172 -13.76 12.13 -21.24
C ARG A 172 -13.38 11.12 -22.32
N GLY A 173 -13.04 9.88 -21.94
CA GLY A 173 -12.75 8.81 -22.89
C GLY A 173 -13.91 8.53 -23.85
N ASN A 174 -15.12 8.48 -23.34
CA ASN A 174 -16.34 8.28 -24.14
C ASN A 174 -16.65 9.46 -25.07
N LEU A 175 -16.40 10.70 -24.62
CA LEU A 175 -16.56 11.88 -25.47
C LEU A 175 -15.54 11.90 -26.62
N VAL A 176 -14.29 11.53 -26.34
CA VAL A 176 -13.23 11.43 -27.36
C VAL A 176 -13.56 10.36 -28.40
N SER A 177 -14.05 9.19 -27.97
CA SER A 177 -14.45 8.13 -28.92
C SER A 177 -15.65 8.56 -29.76
N SER A 178 -16.64 9.22 -29.15
CA SER A 178 -17.81 9.77 -29.85
C SER A 178 -17.42 10.85 -30.87
N LEU A 179 -16.47 11.72 -30.53
CA LEU A 179 -15.93 12.72 -31.45
C LEU A 179 -15.21 12.06 -32.64
N ARG A 180 -14.45 10.98 -32.41
CA ARG A 180 -13.82 10.21 -33.50
C ARG A 180 -14.84 9.62 -34.47
N VAL A 181 -15.95 9.08 -33.96
CA VAL A 181 -17.04 8.56 -34.79
C VAL A 181 -17.67 9.68 -35.63
N ARG A 182 -17.91 10.85 -35.03
CA ARG A 182 -18.44 12.01 -35.75
C ARG A 182 -17.51 12.45 -36.88
N ASN A 183 -16.20 12.55 -36.61
CA ASN A 183 -15.23 12.91 -37.65
C ASN A 183 -15.24 11.90 -38.81
N HIS A 184 -15.34 10.60 -38.51
CA HIS A 184 -15.47 9.58 -39.56
C HIS A 184 -16.79 9.69 -40.35
N GLN A 185 -17.89 10.05 -39.70
CA GLN A 185 -19.15 10.32 -40.40
C GLN A 185 -19.01 11.52 -41.35
N ASP A 186 -18.35 12.59 -40.91
CA ASP A 186 -18.09 13.76 -41.75
C ASP A 186 -17.22 13.39 -42.96
N ASP A 187 -16.16 12.60 -42.77
CA ASP A 187 -15.33 12.08 -43.87
C ASP A 187 -16.16 11.29 -44.89
N ILE A 188 -17.04 10.39 -44.42
CA ILE A 188 -17.94 9.62 -45.29
C ILE A 188 -18.90 10.54 -46.05
N LEU A 189 -19.47 11.57 -45.40
CA LEU A 189 -20.36 12.53 -46.04
C LEU A 189 -19.63 13.31 -47.15
N THR A 190 -18.38 13.74 -46.91
CA THR A 190 -17.59 14.41 -47.95
C THR A 190 -17.26 13.48 -49.12
N LEU A 191 -16.96 12.21 -48.86
CA LEU A 191 -16.75 11.20 -49.92
C LEU A 191 -18.03 10.97 -50.71
N GLN A 192 -19.17 10.86 -50.04
CA GLN A 192 -20.47 10.70 -50.69
C GLN A 192 -20.79 11.90 -51.60
N ALA A 193 -20.50 13.12 -51.16
CA ALA A 193 -20.67 14.33 -51.97
C ALA A 193 -19.79 14.29 -53.22
N LYS A 194 -18.51 13.93 -53.09
CA LYS A 194 -17.58 13.77 -54.22
C LYS A 194 -18.04 12.68 -55.20
N LEU A 195 -18.50 11.54 -54.70
CA LEU A 195 -19.03 10.46 -55.55
C LEU A 195 -20.27 10.89 -56.33
N LYS A 196 -21.18 11.64 -55.70
CA LYS A 196 -22.35 12.22 -56.38
C LYS A 196 -21.94 13.17 -57.52
N GLU A 197 -20.96 14.04 -57.27
CA GLU A 197 -20.44 14.95 -58.31
C GLU A 197 -19.76 14.19 -59.46
N ASN A 198 -19.03 13.11 -59.16
CA ASN A 198 -18.43 12.28 -60.18
C ASN A 198 -19.47 11.53 -61.01
N LEU A 199 -20.53 11.01 -60.38
CA LEU A 199 -21.63 10.35 -61.08
C LEU A 199 -22.37 11.33 -62.00
N SER A 200 -22.62 12.57 -61.56
CA SER A 200 -23.24 13.58 -62.42
C SER A 200 -22.35 13.89 -63.63
N LYS A 201 -21.05 14.09 -63.43
CA LYS A 201 -20.09 14.30 -64.54
C LYS A 201 -20.04 13.13 -65.53
N LEU A 202 -19.98 11.89 -65.02
CA LEU A 202 -20.00 10.69 -65.86
C LEU A 202 -21.30 10.56 -66.64
N SER A 203 -22.45 10.87 -66.01
CA SER A 203 -23.74 10.86 -66.70
C SER A 203 -23.81 11.90 -67.82
N GLU A 204 -23.29 13.10 -67.59
CA GLU A 204 -23.19 14.14 -68.63
C GLU A 204 -22.26 13.71 -69.78
N GLN A 205 -21.11 13.09 -69.46
CA GLN A 205 -20.20 12.57 -70.48
C GLN A 205 -20.84 11.45 -71.31
N LEU A 206 -21.60 10.56 -70.66
CA LEU A 206 -22.30 9.47 -71.34
C LEU A 206 -23.37 10.04 -72.29
N GLU A 207 -24.13 11.03 -71.86
CA GLU A 207 -25.11 11.71 -72.71
C GLU A 207 -24.46 12.46 -73.88
N ARG A 208 -23.26 13.04 -73.71
CA ARG A 208 -22.48 13.60 -74.83
C ARG A 208 -22.05 12.51 -75.81
N LEU A 209 -21.46 11.42 -75.32
CA LEU A 209 -21.02 10.30 -76.16
C LEU A 209 -22.18 9.65 -76.93
N LYS A 210 -23.38 9.56 -76.34
CA LYS A 210 -24.58 9.10 -77.05
C LYS A 210 -24.99 10.03 -78.18
N LYS A 211 -24.88 11.36 -77.99
CA LYS A 211 -25.18 12.34 -79.04
C LYS A 211 -24.15 12.33 -80.16
N ASP A 212 -22.88 12.11 -79.80
CA ASP A 212 -21.76 12.06 -80.75
C ASP A 212 -21.60 10.67 -81.39
N ALA A 213 -22.41 9.68 -80.98
CA ALA A 213 -22.39 8.35 -81.58
C ALA A 213 -22.94 8.41 -83.01
N PRO A 214 -22.15 8.01 -84.03
CA PRO A 214 -22.63 8.00 -85.40
C PRO A 214 -23.76 6.98 -85.54
N ASP A 215 -24.85 7.41 -86.17
CA ASP A 215 -25.97 6.52 -86.48
C ASP A 215 -25.48 5.43 -87.45
N ILE A 216 -25.70 4.17 -87.07
CA ILE A 216 -25.33 2.98 -87.85
C ILE A 216 -25.92 3.08 -89.26
N SER A 217 -27.11 3.68 -89.39
CA SER A 217 -27.76 3.93 -90.67
C SER A 217 -26.92 4.82 -91.60
N GLY A 218 -26.30 5.87 -91.05
CA GLY A 218 -25.44 6.80 -91.79
C GLY A 218 -24.14 6.15 -92.25
N ILE A 219 -23.55 5.30 -91.40
CA ILE A 219 -22.35 4.51 -91.77
C ILE A 219 -22.69 3.56 -92.92
N LEU A 220 -23.78 2.79 -92.81
CA LEU A 220 -24.19 1.85 -93.86
C LEU A 220 -24.52 2.53 -95.18
N SER A 221 -25.11 3.73 -95.14
CA SER A 221 -25.34 4.55 -96.34
C SER A 221 -24.02 4.96 -97.00
N SER A 222 -23.07 5.47 -96.21
CA SER A 222 -21.76 5.90 -96.75
C SER A 222 -20.99 4.75 -97.38
N LEU A 223 -21.00 3.56 -96.76
CA LEU A 223 -20.42 2.36 -97.36
C LEU A 223 -21.16 1.93 -98.64
N GLY A 224 -22.49 2.08 -98.68
CA GLY A 224 -23.29 1.86 -99.89
C GLY A 224 -22.90 2.81 -101.04
N ASP A 225 -22.64 4.08 -100.73
CA ASP A 225 -22.18 5.08 -101.70
C ASP A 225 -20.78 4.74 -102.24
N TYR A 226 -19.85 4.35 -101.36
CA TYR A 226 -18.51 3.88 -101.77
C TYR A 226 -18.58 2.64 -102.68
N LEU A 227 -19.45 1.69 -102.36
CA LEU A 227 -19.68 0.51 -103.19
C LEU A 227 -20.25 0.91 -104.56
N ASN A 228 -21.17 1.87 -104.60
CA ASN A 228 -21.72 2.38 -105.85
C ASN A 228 -20.65 3.08 -106.71
N ASP A 229 -19.80 3.90 -106.11
CA ASP A 229 -18.67 4.56 -106.78
C ASP A 229 -17.66 3.56 -107.36
N PHE A 230 -17.36 2.51 -106.60
CA PHE A 230 -16.50 1.42 -107.07
C PHE A 230 -17.10 0.70 -108.28
N LEU A 231 -18.38 0.33 -108.20
CA LEU A 231 -19.10 -0.34 -109.30
C LEU A 231 -19.27 0.58 -110.52
N ALA A 232 -19.33 1.90 -110.33
CA ALA A 232 -19.33 2.88 -111.40
C ALA A 232 -18.00 2.92 -112.15
N LYS A 233 -16.85 2.84 -111.45
CA LYS A 233 -15.51 2.80 -112.07
C LYS A 233 -15.30 1.56 -112.95
N ILE A 234 -15.90 0.43 -112.57
CA ILE A 234 -15.78 -0.86 -113.30
C ILE A 234 -16.77 -0.95 -114.49
N ASN A 235 -17.62 0.05 -114.67
CA ASN A 235 -18.48 0.22 -115.84
C ASN A 235 -19.49 -0.94 -116.08
N ILE A 236 -20.11 -1.42 -115.01
CA ILE A 236 -21.13 -2.47 -115.06
C ILE A 236 -22.43 -1.93 -115.69
N LYS A 237 -22.99 -2.66 -116.67
CA LYS A 237 -24.29 -2.33 -117.29
C LYS A 237 -25.44 -2.53 -116.29
N ASN A 238 -26.41 -1.59 -116.24
CA ASN A 238 -27.58 -1.59 -115.36
C ASN A 238 -27.23 -1.62 -113.85
N ARG A 239 -26.68 -0.51 -113.36
CA ARG A 239 -26.48 -0.21 -111.93
C ARG A 239 -27.75 0.43 -111.36
N THR A 240 -28.49 -0.28 -110.53
CA THR A 240 -29.68 0.25 -109.83
C THR A 240 -29.77 -0.42 -108.46
N GLY A 241 -30.34 0.29 -107.47
CA GLY A 241 -30.61 -0.30 -106.15
C GLY A 241 -29.37 -0.87 -105.46
N ILE A 242 -28.35 -0.01 -105.27
CA ILE A 242 -27.11 -0.35 -104.55
C ILE A 242 -27.21 0.21 -103.13
N SER A 243 -27.06 -0.65 -102.12
CA SER A 243 -27.04 -0.28 -100.71
C SER A 243 -26.42 -1.41 -99.90
N ILE A 244 -26.20 -1.21 -98.59
CA ILE A 244 -25.86 -2.30 -97.68
C ILE A 244 -27.08 -2.65 -96.85
N SER A 245 -27.35 -3.95 -96.74
CA SER A 245 -28.45 -4.45 -95.93
C SER A 245 -28.23 -4.14 -94.45
N PRO A 246 -29.21 -3.55 -93.74
CA PRO A 246 -29.08 -3.28 -92.30
C PRO A 246 -29.17 -4.54 -91.43
N SER A 247 -29.67 -5.66 -91.97
CA SER A 247 -29.83 -6.92 -91.23
C SER A 247 -28.71 -7.92 -91.51
N THR A 248 -28.27 -8.02 -92.76
CA THR A 248 -27.25 -8.99 -93.20
C THR A 248 -25.87 -8.36 -93.38
N TYR A 249 -25.76 -7.03 -93.30
CA TYR A 249 -24.52 -6.28 -93.53
C TYR A 249 -23.81 -6.77 -94.80
N SER A 250 -24.58 -6.93 -95.88
CA SER A 250 -24.12 -7.41 -97.17
C SER A 250 -24.52 -6.43 -98.26
N ALA A 251 -23.73 -6.40 -99.33
CA ALA A 251 -24.02 -5.60 -100.51
C ALA A 251 -25.34 -6.02 -101.17
N ILE A 252 -26.23 -5.06 -101.39
CA ILE A 252 -27.40 -5.16 -102.24
C ILE A 252 -27.02 -4.53 -103.57
N VAL A 253 -27.22 -5.25 -104.67
CA VAL A 253 -27.01 -4.73 -106.04
C VAL A 253 -28.17 -5.19 -106.90
N ARG A 254 -28.82 -4.27 -107.63
CA ARG A 254 -30.06 -4.52 -108.38
C ARG A 254 -31.20 -4.98 -107.48
N ASN A 255 -31.32 -4.40 -106.28
CA ASN A 255 -32.31 -4.79 -105.26
C ASN A 255 -32.25 -6.27 -104.86
N ARG A 256 -31.10 -6.93 -105.08
CA ARG A 256 -30.86 -8.31 -104.65
C ARG A 256 -29.67 -8.33 -103.71
N ASP A 257 -29.86 -8.96 -102.56
CA ASP A 257 -28.78 -9.25 -101.64
C ASP A 257 -27.71 -10.11 -102.34
N TYR A 258 -26.43 -9.88 -102.02
CA TYR A 258 -25.27 -10.64 -102.48
C TYR A 258 -25.51 -12.16 -102.52
N PHE A 259 -26.17 -12.69 -101.48
CA PHE A 259 -26.48 -14.12 -101.38
C PHE A 259 -27.44 -14.61 -102.47
N ASN A 260 -28.28 -13.75 -103.03
CA ASN A 260 -29.32 -14.08 -104.02
C ASN A 260 -28.94 -13.70 -105.46
N ILE A 261 -27.70 -13.27 -105.70
CA ILE A 261 -27.20 -12.93 -107.04
C ILE A 261 -26.78 -14.21 -107.79
N THR A 262 -27.44 -14.47 -108.93
CA THR A 262 -27.20 -15.67 -109.76
C THR A 262 -26.05 -15.53 -110.76
N SER A 263 -25.54 -14.30 -110.97
CA SER A 263 -24.40 -14.05 -111.85
C SER A 263 -23.08 -14.20 -111.08
N GLY A 264 -22.30 -15.24 -111.40
CA GLY A 264 -21.00 -15.48 -110.78
C GLY A 264 -20.02 -14.32 -110.95
N GLY A 265 -19.95 -13.72 -112.15
CA GLY A 265 -19.07 -12.57 -112.40
C GLY A 265 -19.48 -11.32 -111.63
N LEU A 266 -20.79 -11.06 -111.47
CA LEU A 266 -21.27 -9.95 -110.65
C LEU A 266 -20.94 -10.17 -109.17
N ARG A 267 -21.08 -11.41 -108.66
CA ARG A 267 -20.68 -11.77 -107.29
C ARG A 267 -19.19 -11.50 -107.07
N THR A 268 -18.32 -11.90 -108.00
CA THR A 268 -16.87 -11.66 -107.87
C THR A 268 -16.52 -10.17 -107.82
N LEU A 269 -17.15 -9.35 -108.66
CA LEU A 269 -16.92 -7.90 -108.67
C LEU A 269 -17.41 -7.23 -107.37
N ILE A 270 -18.55 -7.69 -106.84
CA ILE A 270 -19.07 -7.19 -105.57
C ILE A 270 -18.17 -7.63 -104.42
N SER A 271 -17.67 -8.87 -104.39
CA SER A 271 -16.76 -9.34 -103.33
C SER A 271 -15.39 -8.67 -103.33
N ILE A 272 -14.96 -8.10 -104.45
CA ILE A 272 -13.70 -7.34 -104.54
C ILE A 272 -13.91 -5.86 -104.17
N GLY A 273 -15.11 -5.33 -104.44
CA GLY A 273 -15.49 -3.95 -104.13
C GLY A 273 -16.09 -3.73 -102.74
N TYR A 274 -16.47 -4.81 -102.08
CA TYR A 274 -16.93 -4.88 -100.70
C TYR A 274 -15.71 -4.96 -99.77
#